data_AF-A0A1B6FE34-F1
#
_entry.id   AF-A0A1B6FE34-F1
#
_cell.length_a   1.000
_cell.length_b   1.000
_cell.length_c   1.000
_cell.angle_alpha   90.00
_cell.angle_beta   90.00
_cell.angle_gamma   90.00
#
_symmetry.space_group_name_H-M   'P 1'
#
loop_
_entity.id
_entity.type
_entity.pdbx_description
1 polymer ?
#
loop_
_entity_poly.entity_id
_entity_poly.type
_entity_poly.pdbx_seq_one_letter_code
_entity_poly.pdbx_strand_id
1 'polypeptide(L)'
;SNEFGYLNISPFTLSHCACDRRRKRDLMDVMRVPGTKWCGKGYSASKYHQLGGFGAADKCCRLHDTTCPFYIPAFEEKYGLFNWRINTLMHCSCDARFRACLKMADTGSANLVGKLFFNVVQTKCFVLKPEKICVQRSWWGKCKKMHYRKQAVIRDNMAY
;
A
#
# COMPACT_ATOMS: atom_id res chain seq x y z
N SER A 1 -33.71 28.87 48.61
CA SER A 1 -34.25 28.53 47.28
C SER A 1 -33.13 28.57 46.26
N ASN A 2 -32.96 27.46 45.56
CA ASN A 2 -32.19 27.21 44.32
C ASN A 2 -30.66 27.22 44.33
N GLU A 3 -30.13 25.99 44.36
CA GLU A 3 -28.92 25.51 43.67
C GLU A 3 -28.79 26.01 42.23
N PHE A 4 -27.55 26.34 41.83
CA PHE A 4 -27.11 26.21 40.45
C PHE A 4 -25.68 25.67 40.43
N GLY A 5 -25.57 24.35 40.29
CA GLY A 5 -24.35 23.68 39.87
C GLY A 5 -24.28 23.64 38.34
N TYR A 6 -23.14 24.04 37.78
CA TYR A 6 -22.72 23.60 36.44
C TYR A 6 -21.22 23.31 36.48
N LEU A 7 -20.90 22.05 36.74
CA LEU A 7 -19.58 21.48 36.48
C LEU A 7 -19.38 21.43 34.96
N ASN A 8 -18.45 22.24 34.45
CA ASN A 8 -18.08 22.23 33.04
C ASN A 8 -17.09 21.09 32.78
N ILE A 9 -17.62 19.89 32.52
CA ILE A 9 -16.85 18.69 32.22
C ILE A 9 -16.56 18.67 30.71
N SER A 10 -15.54 19.39 30.27
CA SER A 10 -15.02 19.26 28.90
C SER A 10 -13.49 19.06 28.93
N PRO A 11 -12.96 17.94 28.41
CA PRO A 11 -11.55 17.59 28.54
C PRO A 11 -10.66 18.26 27.47
N PHE A 12 -11.16 19.27 26.75
CA PHE A 12 -10.43 19.90 25.64
C PHE A 12 -10.15 21.37 25.95
N THR A 13 -8.86 21.72 26.01
CA THR A 13 -8.38 23.10 26.06
C THR A 13 -8.79 23.83 24.79
N LEU A 14 -9.65 24.84 24.92
CA LEU A 14 -9.94 25.80 23.84
C LEU A 14 -8.69 26.64 23.58
N SER A 15 -7.83 26.18 22.67
CA SER A 15 -6.75 27.00 22.12
C SER A 15 -7.34 27.97 21.10
N HIS A 16 -7.25 29.26 21.36
CA HIS A 16 -7.72 30.35 20.49
C HIS A 16 -6.75 30.65 19.32
N CYS A 17 -5.82 29.74 19.00
CA CYS A 17 -5.00 29.86 17.80
C CYS A 17 -5.62 29.07 16.64
N ALA A 18 -5.77 29.70 15.48
CA ALA A 18 -6.21 29.09 14.22
C ALA A 18 -5.18 28.11 13.62
N CYS A 19 -4.59 27.22 14.42
CA CYS A 19 -3.67 26.17 13.97
C CYS A 19 -4.37 24.83 13.72
N ASP A 20 -5.59 24.62 14.22
CA ASP A 20 -6.33 23.38 13.97
C ASP A 20 -7.20 23.49 12.71
N ARG A 21 -6.55 23.72 11.57
CA ARG A 21 -7.10 23.28 10.30
C ARG A 21 -6.98 21.76 10.27
N ARG A 22 -7.86 21.07 11.01
CA ARG A 22 -8.03 19.60 10.97
C ARG A 22 -8.36 19.23 9.53
N ARG A 23 -7.31 18.95 8.75
CA ARG A 23 -7.43 18.32 7.43
C ARG A 23 -8.18 17.03 7.69
N LYS A 24 -9.39 16.92 7.13
CA LYS A 24 -10.23 15.71 7.22
C LYS A 24 -9.31 14.54 6.87
N ARG A 25 -8.94 13.72 7.87
CA ARG A 25 -8.03 12.60 7.63
C ARG A 25 -8.72 11.74 6.58
N ASP A 26 -8.05 11.51 5.47
CA ASP A 26 -8.53 10.53 4.50
C ASP A 26 -8.66 9.21 5.27
N LEU A 27 -9.77 8.48 5.09
CA LEU A 27 -9.95 7.17 5.71
C LEU A 27 -8.74 6.25 5.41
N MET A 28 -8.08 6.48 4.27
CA MET A 28 -6.88 5.76 3.86
C MET A 28 -5.63 6.11 4.69
N ASP A 29 -5.56 7.28 5.33
CA ASP A 29 -4.47 7.63 6.26
C ASP A 29 -4.47 6.76 7.52
N VAL A 30 -5.64 6.24 7.92
CA VAL A 30 -5.77 5.36 9.09
C VAL A 30 -5.07 4.02 8.85
N MET A 31 -4.98 3.58 7.60
CA MET A 31 -4.29 2.34 7.24
C MET A 31 -2.77 2.50 7.10
N ARG A 32 -2.22 3.70 7.34
CA ARG A 32 -0.78 3.92 7.36
C ARG A 32 -0.21 3.54 8.72
N VAL A 33 0.93 2.85 8.73
CA VAL A 33 1.65 2.52 9.96
C VAL A 33 2.02 3.81 10.71
N PRO A 34 1.60 3.98 11.97
CA PRO A 34 1.94 5.17 12.75
C PRO A 34 3.44 5.41 12.79
N GLY A 35 3.87 6.68 12.80
CA GLY A 35 5.29 7.02 12.78
C GLY A 35 5.97 6.88 11.41
N THR A 36 5.24 6.55 10.35
CA THR A 36 5.72 6.46 8.96
C THR A 36 4.98 7.44 8.05
N LYS A 37 5.59 7.79 6.91
CA LYS A 37 4.96 8.62 5.86
C LYS A 37 4.65 7.81 4.59
N TRP A 38 5.28 6.65 4.43
CA TRP A 38 5.26 5.84 3.21
C TRP A 38 4.73 4.42 3.43
N CYS A 39 4.66 3.91 4.67
CA CYS A 39 4.18 2.54 4.93
C CYS A 39 2.64 2.49 5.02
N GLY A 40 1.95 2.50 3.88
CA GLY A 40 0.48 2.42 3.80
C GLY A 40 -0.04 2.59 2.38
N LYS A 41 -1.35 2.82 2.22
CA LYS A 41 -1.91 3.18 0.91
C LYS A 41 -1.50 4.61 0.56
N GLY A 42 -0.65 4.76 -0.46
CA GLY A 42 -0.07 6.06 -0.84
C GLY A 42 0.86 6.61 0.25
N TYR A 43 1.23 7.89 0.13
CA TYR A 43 2.17 8.54 1.06
C TYR A 43 1.65 9.89 1.55
N SER A 44 1.98 10.27 2.79
CA SER A 44 1.70 11.59 3.36
C SER A 44 2.91 12.54 3.33
N ALA A 45 4.03 12.07 2.79
CA ALA A 45 5.23 12.87 2.60
C ALA A 45 4.98 13.99 1.56
N SER A 46 5.39 15.21 1.88
CA SER A 46 5.35 16.34 0.93
C SER A 46 6.57 16.35 0.01
N LYS A 47 7.67 15.71 0.42
CA LYS A 47 8.93 15.61 -0.33
C LYS A 47 9.46 14.19 -0.26
N TYR A 48 10.17 13.76 -1.31
CA TYR A 48 10.74 12.41 -1.41
C TYR A 48 11.66 12.03 -0.22
N HIS A 49 12.44 12.98 0.31
CA HIS A 49 13.37 12.71 1.41
C HIS A 49 12.70 12.77 2.80
N GLN A 50 11.42 13.13 2.87
CA GLN A 50 10.73 13.27 4.14
C GLN A 50 10.32 11.89 4.66
N LEU A 51 10.95 11.47 5.77
CA LEU A 51 10.61 10.25 6.48
C LEU A 51 9.90 10.58 7.80
N GLY A 52 9.18 9.61 8.34
CA GLY A 52 8.61 9.64 9.68
C GLY A 52 9.62 9.23 10.76
N GLY A 53 9.16 9.14 12.01
CA GLY A 53 9.99 8.73 13.15
C GLY A 53 10.56 7.31 13.02
N PHE A 54 9.87 6.42 12.31
CA PHE A 54 10.37 5.07 11.99
C PHE A 54 11.17 5.08 10.68
N GLY A 55 12.18 5.95 10.61
CA GLY A 55 12.88 6.28 9.36
C GLY A 55 13.46 5.08 8.61
N ALA A 56 13.99 4.06 9.31
CA ALA A 56 14.55 2.86 8.68
C ALA A 56 13.47 2.04 7.94
N ALA A 57 12.34 1.76 8.61
CA ALA A 57 11.20 1.08 8.00
C ALA A 57 10.56 1.92 6.90
N ASP A 58 10.38 3.22 7.16
CA ASP A 58 9.74 4.17 6.24
C ASP A 58 10.53 4.34 4.94
N LYS A 59 11.87 4.32 5.02
CA LYS A 59 12.75 4.29 3.85
C LYS A 59 12.51 3.04 3.00
N CYS A 60 12.32 1.87 3.61
CA CYS A 60 12.01 0.64 2.87
C CYS A 60 10.66 0.72 2.15
N CYS A 61 9.62 1.23 2.81
CA CYS A 61 8.30 1.43 2.20
C CYS A 61 8.35 2.43 1.04
N ARG A 62 9.04 3.56 1.23
CA ARG A 62 9.26 4.53 0.16
C ARG A 62 9.94 3.92 -1.06
N LEU A 63 11.00 3.13 -0.84
CA LEU A 63 11.70 2.45 -1.94
C LEU A 63 10.76 1.47 -2.64
N HIS A 64 10.01 0.67 -1.90
CA HIS A 64 9.02 -0.26 -2.43
C HIS A 64 8.01 0.44 -3.35
N ASP A 65 7.42 1.54 -2.90
CA ASP A 65 6.40 2.28 -3.65
C ASP A 65 6.96 3.02 -4.87
N THR A 66 8.18 3.57 -4.78
CA THR A 66 8.71 4.48 -5.82
C THR A 66 9.63 3.82 -6.83
N THR A 67 10.16 2.62 -6.55
CA THR A 67 11.17 1.98 -7.40
C THR A 67 10.67 0.75 -8.15
N CYS A 68 9.45 0.27 -7.88
CA CYS A 68 8.93 -0.92 -8.54
C CYS A 68 8.53 -0.62 -10.00
N PRO A 69 9.14 -1.26 -11.01
CA PRO A 69 8.83 -0.98 -12.41
C PRO A 69 7.48 -1.56 -12.87
N PHE A 70 6.95 -2.54 -12.15
CA PHE A 70 5.73 -3.24 -12.51
C PHE A 70 4.79 -3.30 -11.32
N TYR A 71 3.66 -2.62 -11.44
CA TYR A 71 2.62 -2.53 -10.42
C TYR A 71 1.24 -2.39 -11.08
N ILE A 72 0.21 -2.85 -10.38
CA ILE A 72 -1.19 -2.72 -10.76
C ILE A 72 -1.89 -1.94 -9.64
N PRO A 73 -2.29 -0.68 -9.87
CA PRO A 73 -2.99 0.10 -8.85
C PRO A 73 -4.27 -0.58 -8.37
N ALA A 74 -4.76 -0.15 -7.21
CA ALA A 74 -6.03 -0.62 -6.68
C ALA A 74 -7.17 -0.30 -7.66
N PHE A 75 -8.03 -1.27 -7.93
CA PHE A 75 -9.19 -1.14 -8.82
C PHE A 75 -8.87 -0.75 -10.27
N GLU A 76 -7.66 -1.09 -10.74
CA GLU A 76 -7.24 -0.88 -12.13
C GLU A 76 -6.86 -2.20 -12.80
N GLU A 77 -6.91 -2.22 -14.14
CA GLU A 77 -6.44 -3.33 -14.96
C GLU A 77 -5.08 -3.02 -15.60
N LYS A 78 -4.12 -3.93 -15.41
CA LYS A 78 -2.86 -3.95 -16.16
C LYS A 78 -2.42 -5.38 -16.42
N TYR A 79 -1.71 -5.59 -17.52
CA TYR A 79 -1.16 -6.90 -17.88
C TYR A 79 -2.24 -8.00 -17.89
N GLY A 80 -3.45 -7.65 -18.37
CA GLY A 80 -4.65 -8.50 -18.44
C GLY A 80 -5.15 -9.04 -17.11
N LEU A 81 -4.84 -8.36 -15.99
CA LEU A 81 -5.35 -8.66 -14.67
C LEU A 81 -5.97 -7.40 -14.06
N PHE A 82 -7.25 -7.49 -13.66
CA PHE A 82 -7.91 -6.47 -12.86
C PHE A 82 -7.60 -6.66 -11.37
N ASN A 83 -7.05 -5.64 -10.72
CA ASN A 83 -6.75 -5.67 -9.29
C ASN A 83 -7.96 -5.27 -8.45
N TRP A 84 -8.77 -6.24 -8.04
CA TRP A 84 -9.92 -6.03 -7.14
C TRP A 84 -9.55 -5.60 -5.71
N ARG A 85 -8.26 -5.51 -5.37
CA ARG A 85 -7.79 -5.20 -4.03
C ARG A 85 -7.79 -3.68 -3.81
N ILE A 86 -7.95 -3.29 -2.54
CA ILE A 86 -7.90 -1.88 -2.12
C ILE A 86 -6.49 -1.27 -2.17
N ASN A 87 -5.45 -2.10 -2.27
CA ASN A 87 -4.04 -1.72 -2.30
C ASN A 87 -3.40 -2.05 -3.66
N THR A 88 -2.30 -1.36 -3.97
CA THR A 88 -1.49 -1.64 -5.17
C THR A 88 -0.89 -3.04 -5.10
N LEU A 89 -1.06 -3.80 -6.17
CA LEU A 89 -0.41 -5.09 -6.36
C LEU A 89 0.95 -4.87 -7.02
N MET A 90 2.02 -5.26 -6.34
CA MET A 90 3.40 -5.08 -6.83
C MET A 90 3.95 -6.38 -7.43
N HIS A 91 4.99 -6.27 -8.26
CA HIS A 91 5.69 -7.44 -8.77
C HIS A 91 6.42 -8.17 -7.62
N CYS A 92 6.42 -9.51 -7.64
CA CYS A 92 6.98 -10.31 -6.55
C CYS A 92 8.46 -10.02 -6.25
N SER A 93 9.24 -9.60 -7.26
CA SER A 93 10.63 -9.18 -7.03
C SER A 93 10.74 -7.89 -6.20
N CYS A 94 9.77 -6.97 -6.31
CA CYS A 94 9.72 -5.75 -5.52
C CYS A 94 9.37 -6.08 -4.07
N ASP A 95 8.38 -6.95 -3.85
CA ASP A 95 8.00 -7.41 -2.51
C ASP A 95 9.13 -8.20 -1.84
N ALA A 96 9.87 -9.03 -2.59
CA ALA A 96 11.06 -9.72 -2.08
C ALA A 96 12.17 -8.73 -1.63
N ARG A 97 12.44 -7.69 -2.43
CA ARG A 97 13.40 -6.64 -2.06
C ARG A 97 12.93 -5.82 -0.85
N PHE A 98 11.64 -5.51 -0.79
CA PHE A 98 11.04 -4.82 0.35
C PHE A 98 11.20 -5.64 1.63
N ARG A 99 10.89 -6.94 1.56
CA ARG A 99 11.10 -7.89 2.64
C ARG A 99 12.56 -7.92 3.11
N ALA A 100 13.50 -8.00 2.16
CA ALA A 100 14.93 -7.99 2.47
C ALA A 100 15.37 -6.67 3.10
N CYS A 101 14.89 -5.53 2.60
CA CYS A 101 15.16 -4.21 3.16
C CYS A 101 14.74 -4.12 4.64
N LEU A 102 13.51 -4.55 4.94
CA LEU A 102 12.99 -4.55 6.30
C LEU A 102 13.80 -5.47 7.23
N LYS A 103 14.20 -6.65 6.76
CA LYS A 103 15.08 -7.56 7.51
C LYS A 103 16.45 -6.97 7.78
N MET A 104 17.07 -6.33 6.79
CA MET A 104 18.38 -5.69 6.93
C MET A 104 18.32 -4.43 7.81
N ALA A 105 17.18 -3.74 7.85
CA ALA A 105 17.01 -2.58 8.73
C ALA A 105 17.05 -2.97 10.21
N ASP A 106 16.70 -4.21 10.55
CA ASP A 106 16.82 -4.82 11.89
C ASP A 106 16.36 -3.92 13.06
N THR A 107 15.18 -3.32 12.90
CA THR A 107 14.55 -2.51 13.95
C THR A 107 13.19 -3.08 14.33
N GLY A 108 12.73 -2.80 15.55
CA GLY A 108 11.39 -3.20 16.01
C GLY A 108 10.28 -2.70 15.08
N SER A 109 10.39 -1.47 14.56
CA SER A 109 9.44 -0.90 13.61
C SER A 109 9.49 -1.58 12.24
N ALA A 110 10.67 -1.91 11.71
CA ALA A 110 10.78 -2.65 10.45
C ALA A 110 10.20 -4.07 10.58
N ASN A 111 10.45 -4.74 11.71
CA ASN A 111 9.90 -6.06 12.00
C ASN A 111 8.38 -6.04 12.15
N LEU A 112 7.82 -5.01 12.77
CA LEU A 112 6.37 -4.80 12.83
C LEU A 112 5.78 -4.62 11.43
N VAL A 113 6.33 -3.71 10.62
CA VAL A 113 5.87 -3.47 9.24
C VAL A 113 5.92 -4.75 8.42
N GLY A 114 7.02 -5.50 8.53
CA GLY A 114 7.20 -6.78 7.85
C GLY A 114 6.14 -7.81 8.23
N LYS A 115 5.95 -8.06 9.53
CA LYS A 115 4.91 -9.00 10.00
C LYS A 115 3.51 -8.57 9.57
N LEU A 116 3.20 -7.27 9.68
CA LEU A 116 1.91 -6.74 9.26
C LEU A 116 1.66 -6.99 7.76
N PHE A 117 2.62 -6.66 6.90
CA PHE A 117 2.46 -6.77 5.46
C PHE A 117 2.39 -8.24 4.99
N PHE A 118 3.35 -9.07 5.38
CA PHE A 118 3.52 -10.42 4.82
C PHE A 118 2.80 -11.53 5.59
N ASN A 119 2.55 -11.36 6.90
CA ASN A 119 2.00 -12.45 7.74
C ASN A 119 0.55 -12.18 8.14
N VAL A 120 0.20 -10.93 8.44
CA VAL A 120 -1.14 -10.53 8.90
C VAL A 120 -2.05 -10.18 7.72
N VAL A 121 -1.66 -9.20 6.91
CA VAL A 121 -2.45 -8.79 5.72
C VAL A 121 -2.28 -9.82 4.60
N GLN A 122 -1.17 -10.55 4.58
CA GLN A 122 -0.86 -11.57 3.57
C GLN A 122 -1.02 -11.03 2.15
N THR A 123 -0.44 -9.84 1.92
CA THR A 123 -0.47 -9.19 0.62
C THR A 123 0.01 -10.16 -0.46
N LYS A 124 -0.66 -10.12 -1.61
CA LYS A 124 -0.24 -10.90 -2.78
C LYS A 124 0.67 -10.05 -3.65
N CYS A 125 1.43 -10.73 -4.50
CA CYS A 125 2.22 -10.10 -5.55
C CYS A 125 1.86 -10.73 -6.91
N PHE A 126 2.46 -10.25 -7.99
CA PHE A 126 2.32 -10.90 -9.30
C PHE A 126 3.65 -11.12 -10.00
N VAL A 127 3.66 -12.07 -10.93
CA VAL A 127 4.74 -12.27 -11.91
C VAL A 127 4.18 -12.15 -13.32
N LEU A 128 5.01 -11.70 -14.26
CA LEU A 128 4.64 -11.66 -15.68
C LEU A 128 5.02 -12.98 -16.36
N LYS A 129 4.03 -13.72 -16.87
CA LYS A 129 4.24 -14.96 -17.62
C LYS A 129 3.73 -14.85 -19.05
N PRO A 130 4.42 -15.44 -20.05
CA PRO A 130 3.92 -15.48 -21.41
C PRO A 130 2.69 -16.40 -21.48
N GLU A 131 1.61 -15.91 -22.09
CA GLU A 131 0.37 -16.65 -22.30
C GLU A 131 -0.08 -16.51 -23.76
N LYS A 132 -0.63 -17.59 -24.31
CA LYS A 132 -1.22 -17.60 -25.66
C LYS A 132 -2.61 -16.99 -25.60
N ILE A 133 -2.77 -15.81 -26.18
CA ILE A 133 -4.07 -15.16 -26.33
C ILE A 133 -4.58 -15.25 -27.77
N CYS A 134 -5.89 -15.36 -27.92
CA CYS A 134 -6.52 -15.25 -29.23
C CYS A 134 -6.70 -13.79 -29.61
N VAL A 135 -6.06 -13.36 -30.70
CA VAL A 135 -6.16 -11.96 -31.20
C VAL A 135 -7.15 -11.81 -32.35
N GLN A 136 -7.57 -12.93 -32.95
CA GLN A 136 -8.53 -12.92 -34.06
C GLN A 136 -9.41 -14.15 -34.01
N ARG A 137 -10.73 -13.96 -34.07
CA ARG A 137 -11.74 -15.03 -34.08
C ARG A 137 -12.46 -15.10 -35.43
N SER A 138 -12.96 -16.29 -35.79
CA SER A 138 -13.95 -16.47 -36.86
C SER A 138 -15.33 -15.96 -36.43
N TRP A 139 -16.25 -15.78 -37.38
CA TRP A 139 -17.63 -15.37 -37.06
C TRP A 139 -18.35 -16.40 -36.17
N TRP A 140 -17.99 -17.68 -36.28
CA TRP A 140 -18.49 -18.78 -35.44
C TRP A 140 -17.65 -19.01 -34.15
N GLY A 141 -16.77 -18.08 -33.79
CA GLY A 141 -16.08 -18.06 -32.49
C GLY A 141 -14.74 -18.80 -32.38
N LYS A 142 -14.33 -19.59 -33.39
CA LYS A 142 -13.02 -20.30 -33.40
C LYS A 142 -11.86 -19.31 -33.47
N CYS A 143 -10.81 -19.52 -32.66
CA CYS A 143 -9.62 -18.69 -32.76
C CYS A 143 -8.87 -18.97 -34.08
N LYS A 144 -8.62 -17.92 -34.86
CA LYS A 144 -7.84 -17.97 -36.10
C LYS A 144 -6.37 -17.66 -35.88
N LYS A 145 -6.05 -16.71 -34.99
CA LYS A 145 -4.67 -16.26 -34.74
C LYS A 145 -4.39 -16.15 -33.25
N MET A 146 -3.31 -16.80 -32.83
CA MET A 146 -2.78 -16.74 -31.47
C MET A 146 -1.57 -15.81 -31.41
N HIS A 147 -1.39 -15.15 -30.27
CA HIS A 147 -0.21 -14.35 -29.99
C HIS A 147 0.25 -14.57 -28.56
N TYR A 148 1.56 -14.55 -28.31
CA TYR A 148 2.06 -14.52 -26.94
C TYR A 148 2.00 -13.09 -26.42
N ARG A 149 1.48 -12.93 -25.21
CA ARG A 149 1.60 -11.69 -24.42
C ARG A 149 1.97 -12.04 -22.99
N LYS A 150 2.68 -11.13 -22.32
CA LYS A 150 2.96 -11.24 -20.89
C LYS A 150 1.70 -10.87 -20.11
N GLN A 151 1.19 -11.81 -19.33
CA GLN A 151 0.04 -11.64 -18.44
C GLN A 151 0.49 -11.68 -16.99
N ALA A 152 -0.15 -10.90 -16.13
CA ALA A 152 0.09 -10.93 -14.69
C ALA A 152 -0.57 -12.16 -14.08
N VAL A 153 0.22 -12.93 -13.32
CA VAL A 153 -0.25 -14.09 -12.57
C VAL A 153 0.02 -13.86 -11.09
N ILE A 154 -1.05 -13.87 -10.29
CA ILE A 154 -0.98 -13.65 -8.85
C ILE A 154 -0.21 -14.78 -8.16
N ARG A 155 0.59 -14.42 -7.16
CA ARG A 155 1.34 -15.32 -6.29
C ARG A 155 1.23 -14.87 -4.83
N ASP A 156 1.48 -15.82 -3.95
CA ASP A 156 1.67 -15.55 -2.53
C ASP A 156 3.06 -15.00 -2.30
N ASN A 157 3.15 -14.03 -1.39
CA ASN A 157 4.43 -13.57 -0.90
C ASN A 157 5.03 -14.56 0.11
N MET A 158 6.36 -14.53 0.23
CA MET A 158 7.05 -15.24 1.32
C MET A 158 6.73 -14.58 2.65
N ALA A 159 6.36 -15.37 3.66
CA ALA A 159 6.15 -14.90 5.03
C ALA A 159 7.38 -14.17 5.57
N TYR A 160 7.15 -13.15 6.41
CA TYR A 160 8.14 -12.29 7.06
C TYR A 160 8.93 -12.97 8.18
#